data_AF-A0A1J8QA24-F1
#
_entry.id   AF-A0A1J8QA24-F1
#
_cell.length_a   1.000
_cell.length_b   1.000
_cell.length_c   1.000
_cell.angle_alpha   90.00
_cell.angle_beta   90.00
_cell.angle_gamma   90.00
#
_symmetry.space_group_name_H-M   'P 1'
#
loop_
_entity.id
_entity.type
_entity.pdbx_description
1 polymer ?
#
loop_
_entity_poly.entity_id
_entity_poly.type
_entity_poly.pdbx_seq_one_letter_code
_entity_poly.pdbx_strand_id
1 'polypeptide(L)'
;MVSSPATTGIASAALLFITPYAQDMSAIETAPGCLTDNYFGTYGGQSVFHISIPCLENSSFQGFEAATIVPYVADGDRQLVWLQETAIDSALVIPEYETEVQNFVKWLEEDGYAMGSASGYQQTLSATLEYRVELQFIKVQPGVGFHGLVAVDPSLVPSIEALLPRYWKPYILPEQPMSYLPVPKLAIEHVKSLLETARFDPVVSSIINRISLAQMRANIRWLTGEDGESGIVSRHSFSEGSRVAANWLKERFEETGATCDLKPFKMGFPPNVVCKYSASVDKTSTVLISGHYDSRGSFGSQRAPGGNDDGSGIIALLGIAHVIASTGIKFRSNVELVAFSGEEQGAFGSRAYAHEMRAKDANITIMIQADMLGYHAPGEPPQLALPMYIGTPEVAQLVSKMSAIYSPELTVGYTSVCCSDHQSFHVQGFPATHLFERAGSVADPMYHNSGDLSERPGYDLNQIRSIAKVQVLRHPAPCRRI
;
A
#
# COMPACT_ATOMS: atom_id res chain seq x y z
N MET A 1 -4.70 39.11 48.60
CA MET A 1 -5.65 39.74 47.68
C MET A 1 -4.97 39.90 46.33
N VAL A 2 -5.53 39.22 45.32
CA VAL A 2 -5.52 39.56 43.88
C VAL A 2 -4.13 39.57 43.20
N SER A 3 -3.66 38.52 42.51
CA SER A 3 -4.12 37.84 41.28
C SER A 3 -4.25 38.74 40.04
N SER A 4 -3.33 38.61 39.08
CA SER A 4 -3.62 38.35 37.65
C SER A 4 -2.32 38.22 36.83
N PRO A 5 -2.33 37.55 35.67
CA PRO A 5 -1.74 36.22 35.59
C PRO A 5 -0.77 36.06 34.40
N ALA A 6 0.00 34.96 34.50
CA ALA A 6 0.45 34.09 33.42
C ALA A 6 0.20 34.57 31.98
N THR A 7 1.18 35.27 31.42
CA THR A 7 1.55 35.13 30.01
C THR A 7 2.57 33.99 29.90
N THR A 8 2.16 32.78 30.30
CA THR A 8 2.82 31.56 29.84
C THR A 8 2.10 31.17 28.57
N GLY A 9 2.83 31.25 27.46
CA GLY A 9 2.31 31.08 26.11
C GLY A 9 1.37 29.89 26.02
N ILE A 10 0.22 30.13 25.39
CA ILE A 10 -0.49 29.08 24.68
C ILE A 10 0.56 28.54 23.70
N ALA A 11 1.19 27.41 24.02
CA ALA A 11 1.92 26.63 23.04
C ALA A 11 0.98 26.47 21.86
N SER A 12 1.41 26.91 20.67
CA SER A 12 0.65 26.86 19.43
C SER A 12 0.01 25.48 19.27
N ALA A 13 -1.26 25.34 19.63
CA ALA A 13 -1.98 24.10 19.41
C ALA A 13 -2.02 23.88 17.90
N ALA A 14 -1.34 22.84 17.44
CA ALA A 14 -1.41 22.43 16.05
C ALA A 14 -2.79 21.79 15.84
N LEU A 15 -3.44 22.12 14.73
CA LEU A 15 -4.77 21.61 14.41
C LEU A 15 -4.67 20.73 13.18
N LEU A 16 -5.30 19.57 13.22
CA LEU A 16 -5.60 18.79 12.03
C LEU A 16 -6.95 19.22 11.48
N PHE A 17 -6.99 19.39 10.17
CA PHE A 17 -8.19 19.55 9.38
C PHE A 17 -8.41 18.25 8.62
N ILE A 18 -9.44 17.49 8.99
CA ILE A 18 -9.72 16.17 8.44
C ILE A 18 -11.03 16.25 7.67
N THR A 19 -11.01 15.90 6.39
CA THR A 19 -12.19 15.98 5.52
C THR A 19 -12.36 14.68 4.74
N PRO A 20 -13.60 14.28 4.38
CA PRO A 20 -13.81 13.20 3.44
C PRO A 20 -12.98 13.41 2.17
N TYR A 21 -12.34 12.34 1.72
CA TYR A 21 -11.57 12.32 0.49
C TYR A 21 -12.52 12.38 -0.71
N ALA A 22 -12.23 13.27 -1.65
CA ALA A 22 -12.92 13.35 -2.93
C ALA A 22 -11.93 12.99 -4.04
N GLN A 23 -12.34 12.15 -4.99
CA GLN A 23 -11.54 11.88 -6.19
C GLN A 23 -11.50 13.07 -7.15
N ASP A 24 -12.60 13.82 -7.23
CA ASP A 24 -12.67 15.08 -7.97
C ASP A 24 -12.18 16.20 -7.06
N MET A 25 -10.91 16.56 -7.25
CA MET A 25 -10.18 17.52 -6.42
C MET A 25 -10.40 18.97 -6.85
N SER A 26 -11.41 19.27 -7.66
CA SER A 26 -11.78 20.66 -7.99
C SER A 26 -12.00 21.54 -6.76
N ALA A 27 -12.46 20.96 -5.64
CA ALA A 27 -12.57 21.63 -4.34
C ALA A 27 -11.21 21.87 -3.65
N ILE A 28 -10.19 21.04 -3.90
CA ILE A 28 -8.82 21.22 -3.39
C ILE A 28 -8.00 22.14 -4.28
N GLU A 29 -8.28 22.20 -5.59
CA GLU A 29 -7.70 23.22 -6.49
C GLU A 29 -8.15 24.65 -6.12
N THR A 30 -9.35 24.81 -5.55
CA THR A 30 -9.86 26.08 -5.03
C THR A 30 -9.57 26.28 -3.54
N ALA A 31 -8.97 25.29 -2.87
CA ALA A 31 -8.64 25.39 -1.46
C ALA A 31 -7.50 26.39 -1.22
N PRO A 32 -7.46 27.03 -0.04
CA PRO A 32 -6.40 27.97 0.30
C PRO A 32 -5.02 27.29 0.27
N GLY A 33 -4.00 27.97 -0.23
CA GLY A 33 -2.61 27.47 -0.24
C GLY A 33 -2.12 27.05 1.15
N CYS A 34 -2.56 27.76 2.19
CA CYS A 34 -2.24 27.41 3.57
C CYS A 34 -2.78 26.03 4.01
N LEU A 35 -3.77 25.46 3.32
CA LEU A 35 -4.22 24.09 3.51
C LEU A 35 -3.46 23.12 2.59
N THR A 36 -3.36 23.42 1.30
CA THR A 36 -2.76 22.50 0.31
C THR A 36 -1.26 22.31 0.47
N ASP A 37 -0.55 23.27 1.06
CA ASP A 37 0.88 23.14 1.42
C ASP A 37 1.11 22.35 2.73
N ASN A 38 0.03 21.98 3.43
CA ASN A 38 0.08 21.36 4.75
C ASN A 38 -0.63 20.00 4.78
N TYR A 39 -0.47 19.17 3.75
CA TYR A 39 -1.14 17.87 3.62
C TYR A 39 -0.32 16.73 4.24
N PHE A 40 -0.93 15.92 5.11
CA PHE A 40 -0.29 14.72 5.68
C PHE A 40 -0.52 13.48 4.82
N GLY A 41 -1.68 13.36 4.17
CA GLY A 41 -2.04 12.17 3.39
C GLY A 41 -3.53 11.89 3.40
N THR A 42 -3.92 10.83 2.69
CA THR A 42 -5.29 10.29 2.72
C THR A 42 -5.28 8.95 3.45
N TYR A 43 -6.16 8.79 4.43
CA TYR A 43 -6.27 7.59 5.25
C TYR A 43 -7.74 7.26 5.46
N GLY A 44 -8.17 6.03 5.17
CA GLY A 44 -9.57 5.62 5.36
C GLY A 44 -10.61 6.49 4.66
N GLY A 45 -10.28 6.97 3.46
CA GLY A 45 -11.15 7.89 2.74
C GLY A 45 -11.27 9.27 3.39
N GLN A 46 -10.29 9.67 4.22
CA GLN A 46 -10.17 11.00 4.80
C GLN A 46 -8.87 11.65 4.37
N SER A 47 -8.91 12.88 3.85
CA SER A 47 -7.74 13.70 3.65
C SER A 47 -7.40 14.44 4.94
N VAL A 48 -6.15 14.34 5.39
CA VAL A 48 -5.66 14.92 6.64
C VAL A 48 -4.67 16.03 6.32
N PHE A 49 -4.93 17.23 6.85
CA PHE A 49 -4.08 18.40 6.71
C PHE A 49 -3.72 18.97 8.08
N HIS A 50 -2.56 19.60 8.19
CA HIS A 50 -2.29 20.57 9.23
C HIS A 50 -2.96 21.91 8.85
N ILE A 51 -3.57 22.58 9.82
CA ILE A 51 -4.13 23.92 9.65
C ILE A 51 -3.70 24.81 10.81
N SER A 52 -3.30 26.05 10.50
CA SER A 52 -3.03 27.06 11.52
C SER A 52 -4.29 27.88 11.82
N ILE A 53 -4.40 28.42 13.04
CA ILE A 53 -5.52 29.31 13.41
C ILE A 53 -5.66 30.48 12.40
N PRO A 54 -4.59 31.18 11.98
CA PRO A 54 -4.71 32.23 10.97
C PRO A 54 -5.23 31.74 9.62
N CYS A 55 -4.90 30.52 9.19
CA CYS A 55 -5.44 29.95 7.95
C CYS A 55 -6.95 29.69 8.08
N LEU A 56 -7.38 29.18 9.23
CA LEU A 56 -8.78 28.89 9.53
C LEU A 56 -9.64 30.18 9.57
N GLU A 57 -9.12 31.26 10.15
CA GLU A 57 -9.86 32.52 10.30
C GLU A 57 -9.92 33.37 9.02
N ASN A 58 -8.87 33.32 8.19
CA ASN A 58 -8.72 34.24 7.06
C ASN A 58 -9.05 33.64 5.69
N SER A 59 -9.46 32.37 5.64
CA SER A 59 -9.69 31.66 4.37
C SER A 59 -11.13 31.13 4.25
N SER A 60 -11.57 30.92 3.01
CA SER A 60 -12.84 30.24 2.72
C SER A 60 -12.59 28.74 2.55
N PHE A 61 -13.43 27.92 3.18
CA PHE A 61 -13.41 26.45 3.09
C PHE A 61 -14.70 25.91 2.46
N GLN A 62 -15.27 26.65 1.51
CA GLN A 62 -16.44 26.20 0.75
C GLN A 62 -16.15 24.85 0.07
N GLY A 63 -17.01 23.86 0.26
CA GLY A 63 -16.80 22.48 -0.20
C GLY A 63 -16.16 21.54 0.84
N PHE A 64 -15.80 22.04 2.03
CA PHE A 64 -15.27 21.24 3.15
C PHE A 64 -16.23 21.25 4.35
N GLU A 65 -17.54 21.29 4.12
CA GLU A 65 -18.56 21.40 5.18
C GLU A 65 -18.58 20.16 6.10
N ALA A 66 -18.07 19.03 5.62
CA ALA A 66 -17.95 17.79 6.38
C ALA A 66 -16.61 17.65 7.13
N ALA A 67 -15.78 18.70 7.16
CA ALA A 67 -14.48 18.64 7.81
C ALA A 67 -14.58 18.69 9.34
N THR A 68 -13.72 17.93 9.99
CA THR A 68 -13.51 17.88 11.44
C THR A 68 -12.18 18.53 11.79
N ILE A 69 -12.20 19.40 12.80
CA ILE A 69 -10.99 20.01 13.35
C ILE A 69 -10.59 19.25 14.61
N VAL A 70 -9.35 18.81 14.66
CA VAL A 70 -8.82 18.00 15.74
C VAL A 70 -7.55 18.66 16.29
N PRO A 71 -7.50 19.05 17.58
CA PRO A 71 -6.26 19.50 18.18
C PRO A 71 -5.29 18.33 18.35
N TYR A 72 -4.01 18.58 18.07
CA TYR A 72 -2.94 17.61 18.32
C TYR A 72 -1.70 18.31 18.88
N VAL A 73 -0.88 17.53 19.58
CA VAL A 73 0.42 17.99 20.07
C VAL A 73 1.45 17.65 19.01
N ALA A 74 1.97 18.67 18.34
CA ALA A 74 3.16 18.57 17.50
C ALA A 74 4.41 18.76 18.37
N ASP A 75 4.70 17.82 19.25
CA ASP A 75 6.02 17.72 19.87
C ASP A 75 6.83 16.67 19.10
N GLY A 76 8.13 16.91 18.90
CA GLY A 76 9.00 15.98 18.17
C GLY A 76 9.20 14.63 18.89
N ASP A 77 8.55 14.46 20.05
CA ASP A 77 8.64 13.29 20.92
C ASP A 77 7.52 12.28 20.61
N ARG A 78 6.53 12.63 19.78
CA ARG A 78 5.40 11.74 19.42
C ARG A 78 5.22 11.59 17.91
N GLN A 79 4.97 10.36 17.49
CA GLN A 79 4.56 10.02 16.13
C GLN A 79 3.04 9.87 16.06
N LEU A 80 2.41 10.58 15.11
CA LEU A 80 1.01 10.37 14.78
C LEU A 80 0.81 9.14 13.91
N VAL A 81 -0.16 8.29 14.28
CA VAL A 81 -0.54 7.09 13.55
C VAL A 81 -2.06 7.04 13.41
N TRP A 82 -2.52 6.85 12.18
CA TRP A 82 -3.92 6.61 11.85
C TRP A 82 -4.21 5.11 11.91
N LEU A 83 -5.08 4.70 12.82
CA LEU A 83 -5.55 3.34 12.95
C LEU A 83 -6.88 3.19 12.22
N GLN A 84 -6.98 2.14 11.42
CA GLN A 84 -8.18 1.89 10.63
C GLN A 84 -8.51 0.41 10.55
N GLU A 85 -9.79 0.11 10.71
CA GLU A 85 -10.36 -1.17 10.32
C GLU A 85 -10.48 -1.27 8.79
N THR A 86 -9.97 -2.36 8.22
CA THR A 86 -10.08 -2.67 6.80
C THR A 86 -11.50 -3.06 6.45
N ALA A 87 -11.97 -2.71 5.25
CA ALA A 87 -13.26 -3.19 4.77
C ALA A 87 -13.23 -4.71 4.58
N ILE A 88 -13.96 -5.45 5.43
CA ILE A 88 -14.09 -6.92 5.39
C ILE A 88 -15.50 -7.35 5.02
N ASP A 89 -15.63 -8.54 4.45
CA ASP A 89 -16.93 -9.18 4.23
C ASP A 89 -17.55 -9.55 5.59
N SER A 90 -18.86 -9.32 5.72
CA SER A 90 -19.61 -9.65 6.95
C SER A 90 -19.47 -11.11 7.40
N ALA A 91 -19.20 -12.03 6.46
CA ALA A 91 -18.94 -13.44 6.79
C ALA A 91 -17.66 -13.67 7.60
N LEU A 92 -16.73 -12.70 7.61
CA LEU A 92 -15.50 -12.74 8.41
C LEU A 92 -15.68 -12.20 9.84
N VAL A 93 -16.82 -11.55 10.13
CA VAL A 93 -17.14 -11.05 11.47
C VAL A 93 -17.64 -12.20 12.33
N ILE A 94 -16.75 -12.70 13.19
CA ILE A 94 -17.02 -13.79 14.15
C ILE A 94 -16.97 -13.27 15.59
N PRO A 95 -17.62 -13.93 16.56
CA PRO A 95 -17.65 -13.48 17.96
C PRO A 95 -16.26 -13.24 18.57
N GLU A 96 -15.28 -14.04 18.17
CA GLU A 96 -13.89 -13.89 18.59
C GLU A 96 -13.28 -12.58 18.08
N TYR A 97 -13.59 -12.19 16.85
CA TYR A 97 -13.13 -10.91 16.27
C TYR A 97 -13.78 -9.72 17.00
N GLU A 98 -15.10 -9.78 17.24
CA GLU A 98 -15.79 -8.72 17.99
C GLU A 98 -15.19 -8.56 19.40
N THR A 99 -14.88 -9.67 20.07
CA THR A 99 -14.24 -9.67 21.38
C THR A 99 -12.82 -9.07 21.32
N GLU A 100 -12.04 -9.39 20.28
CA GLU A 100 -10.70 -8.84 20.05
C GLU A 100 -10.75 -7.32 19.88
N VAL A 101 -11.68 -6.81 19.06
CA VAL A 101 -11.88 -5.37 18.86
C VAL A 101 -12.35 -4.69 20.15
N GLN A 102 -13.30 -5.28 20.89
CA GLN A 102 -13.77 -4.72 22.16
C GLN A 102 -12.65 -4.63 23.19
N ASN A 103 -11.82 -5.67 23.31
CA ASN A 103 -10.67 -5.68 24.20
C ASN A 103 -9.64 -4.62 23.80
N PHE A 104 -9.40 -4.46 22.49
CA PHE A 104 -8.49 -3.45 21.97
C PHE A 104 -8.99 -2.02 22.24
N VAL A 105 -10.28 -1.75 22.00
CA VAL A 105 -10.89 -0.44 22.29
C VAL A 105 -10.87 -0.16 23.80
N LYS A 106 -11.24 -1.15 24.62
CA LYS A 106 -11.17 -1.02 26.08
C LYS A 106 -9.74 -0.74 26.56
N TRP A 107 -8.75 -1.44 26.00
CA TRP A 107 -7.33 -1.19 26.28
C TRP A 107 -6.92 0.25 25.92
N LEU A 108 -7.36 0.77 24.77
CA LEU A 108 -7.11 2.16 24.38
C LEU A 108 -7.77 3.16 25.34
N GLU A 109 -8.98 2.87 25.84
CA GLU A 109 -9.77 3.76 26.70
C GLU A 109 -9.33 3.75 28.18
N GLU A 110 -8.95 2.58 28.72
CA GLU A 110 -8.66 2.39 30.14
C GLU A 110 -7.15 2.39 30.47
N ASP A 111 -6.31 1.80 29.59
CA ASP A 111 -4.92 1.44 29.90
C ASP A 111 -3.87 2.10 28.98
N GLY A 112 -4.28 2.97 28.05
CA GLY A 112 -3.41 3.61 27.05
C GLY A 112 -2.25 4.46 27.61
N TYR A 113 -2.16 4.61 28.94
CA TYR A 113 -1.09 5.29 29.69
C TYR A 113 -0.06 4.34 30.33
N ALA A 114 -0.31 3.03 30.42
CA ALA A 114 0.47 2.16 31.29
C ALA A 114 0.77 0.79 30.67
N MET A 115 1.67 0.74 29.69
CA MET A 115 2.46 -0.49 29.49
C MET A 115 3.74 -0.44 30.33
N GLY A 116 3.60 -0.89 31.58
CA GLY A 116 4.69 -1.51 32.33
C GLY A 116 4.73 -3.01 32.02
N SER A 117 5.85 -3.48 31.50
CA SER A 117 6.24 -4.91 31.36
C SER A 117 5.23 -5.84 30.67
N ALA A 118 5.16 -5.82 29.32
CA ALA A 118 4.81 -7.03 28.57
C ALA A 118 6.07 -7.92 28.48
N SER A 119 6.28 -8.75 29.50
CA SER A 119 7.34 -9.76 29.51
C SER A 119 7.05 -10.82 28.44
N GLY A 120 7.74 -10.74 27.30
CA GLY A 120 7.62 -11.74 26.26
C GLY A 120 8.45 -11.55 24.99
N TYR A 121 9.40 -10.61 24.93
CA TYR A 121 10.25 -10.45 23.75
C TYR A 121 11.70 -10.09 24.13
N GLN A 122 12.63 -10.89 23.62
CA GLN A 122 14.06 -10.61 23.44
C GLN A 122 14.90 -10.24 24.70
N GLN A 123 15.55 -11.25 25.29
CA GLN A 123 16.74 -11.00 26.11
C GLN A 123 17.93 -10.62 25.20
N THR A 124 18.45 -9.39 25.32
CA THR A 124 19.90 -9.15 25.58
C THR A 124 20.10 -7.77 26.23
N LEU A 125 20.46 -7.81 27.52
CA LEU A 125 21.27 -6.89 28.34
C LEU A 125 21.26 -5.37 28.04
N SER A 126 20.52 -4.59 28.84
CA SER A 126 21.08 -3.66 29.86
C SER A 126 20.07 -2.59 30.28
N ALA A 127 19.92 -2.45 31.61
CA ALA A 127 19.43 -1.31 32.39
C ALA A 127 18.12 -0.62 31.97
N THR A 128 17.02 -1.09 32.59
CA THR A 128 15.84 -0.32 33.04
C THR A 128 15.61 1.05 32.40
N LEU A 129 14.68 1.10 31.44
CA LEU A 129 13.92 2.29 31.10
C LEU A 129 12.44 1.91 31.09
N GLU A 130 11.67 2.51 32.00
CA GLU A 130 10.21 2.48 31.97
C GLU A 130 9.74 3.29 30.75
N TYR A 131 9.35 2.62 29.67
CA TYR A 131 8.75 3.30 28.51
C TYR A 131 7.36 3.79 28.90
N ARG A 132 7.15 5.11 28.93
CA ARG A 132 5.84 5.72 29.12
C ARG A 132 5.12 5.71 27.77
N VAL A 133 4.15 4.83 27.62
CA VAL A 133 3.23 4.83 26.49
C VAL A 133 2.16 5.87 26.79
N GLU A 134 2.14 7.00 26.08
CA GLU A 134 1.06 7.99 26.17
C GLU A 134 0.23 7.96 24.88
N LEU A 135 -0.79 7.10 24.84
CA LEU A 135 -1.72 7.01 23.72
C LEU A 135 -2.85 8.03 23.87
N GLN A 136 -2.92 9.01 22.97
CA GLN A 136 -4.08 9.89 22.86
C GLN A 136 -4.94 9.47 21.67
N PHE A 137 -6.16 8.97 21.94
CA PHE A 137 -7.10 8.54 20.92
C PHE A 137 -8.04 9.66 20.48
N ILE A 138 -8.22 9.81 19.16
CA ILE A 138 -9.17 10.77 18.57
C ILE A 138 -10.09 10.01 17.61
N LYS A 139 -11.37 9.91 17.97
CA LYS A 139 -12.41 9.34 17.11
C LYS A 139 -12.86 10.37 16.09
N VAL A 140 -12.63 10.09 14.81
CA VAL A 140 -12.87 11.06 13.75
C VAL A 140 -14.31 11.02 13.22
N GLN A 141 -15.01 9.86 13.27
CA GLN A 141 -16.44 9.75 12.92
C GLN A 141 -17.21 8.68 13.73
N PRO A 142 -18.48 8.90 14.10
CA PRO A 142 -19.36 7.85 14.62
C PRO A 142 -20.00 7.03 13.47
N GLY A 143 -19.99 5.69 13.59
CA GLY A 143 -20.98 4.83 12.90
C GLY A 143 -20.61 4.23 11.54
N VAL A 144 -19.38 4.41 11.02
CA VAL A 144 -18.95 3.88 9.70
C VAL A 144 -17.88 2.78 9.81
N GLY A 145 -17.45 2.46 11.03
CA GLY A 145 -16.27 1.65 11.32
C GLY A 145 -15.35 2.42 12.28
N PHE A 146 -14.33 1.76 12.82
CA PHE A 146 -13.38 2.46 13.68
C PHE A 146 -12.24 3.07 12.85
N HIS A 147 -12.14 4.39 12.93
CA HIS A 147 -11.02 5.17 12.46
C HIS A 147 -10.54 6.08 13.59
N GLY A 148 -9.25 6.01 13.86
CA GLY A 148 -8.64 6.62 15.02
C GLY A 148 -7.35 7.31 14.67
N LEU A 149 -7.11 8.48 15.25
CA LEU A 149 -5.75 8.99 15.34
C LEU A 149 -5.20 8.69 16.72
N VAL A 150 -3.98 8.12 16.76
CA VAL A 150 -3.21 7.93 17.99
C VAL A 150 -1.87 8.66 17.89
N ALA A 151 -1.41 9.21 19.00
CA ALA A 151 -0.03 9.67 19.17
C ALA A 151 0.75 8.62 19.96
N VAL A 152 1.92 8.19 19.48
CA VAL A 152 2.74 7.14 20.10
C VAL A 152 4.20 7.56 20.21
N ASP A 153 4.96 6.93 21.11
CA ASP A 153 6.43 7.05 21.11
C ASP A 153 6.99 6.53 19.77
N PRO A 154 7.86 7.29 19.07
CA PRO A 154 8.46 6.89 17.79
C PRO A 154 9.12 5.51 17.78
N SER A 155 9.60 5.02 18.93
CA SER A 155 10.20 3.69 19.06
C SER A 155 9.19 2.54 18.92
N LEU A 156 7.90 2.78 19.20
CA LEU A 156 6.83 1.76 19.08
C LEU A 156 6.26 1.66 17.67
N VAL A 157 6.43 2.71 16.87
CA VAL A 157 5.88 2.84 15.51
C VAL A 157 6.21 1.66 14.61
N PRO A 158 7.46 1.14 14.59
CA PRO A 158 7.79 0.02 13.73
C PRO A 158 7.04 -1.26 14.09
N SER A 159 6.53 -1.40 15.31
CA SER A 159 5.89 -2.61 15.84
C SER A 159 4.41 -2.43 16.22
N ILE A 160 3.81 -1.29 15.89
CA ILE A 160 2.45 -0.94 16.31
C ILE A 160 1.40 -1.89 15.69
N GLU A 161 1.65 -2.38 14.48
CA GLU A 161 0.84 -3.38 13.77
C GLU A 161 0.70 -4.69 14.56
N ALA A 162 1.73 -5.06 15.34
CA ALA A 162 1.70 -6.25 16.17
C ALA A 162 0.75 -6.12 17.37
N LEU A 163 0.29 -4.91 17.68
CA LEU A 163 -0.66 -4.60 18.75
C LEU A 163 -2.11 -4.48 18.27
N LEU A 164 -2.34 -4.52 16.96
CA LEU A 164 -3.66 -4.27 16.38
C LEU A 164 -4.46 -5.56 16.21
N PRO A 165 -5.81 -5.50 16.33
CA PRO A 165 -6.67 -6.59 15.96
C PRO A 165 -6.45 -7.06 14.52
N ARG A 166 -6.87 -8.28 14.21
CA ARG A 166 -7.01 -8.76 12.83
C ARG A 166 -7.80 -7.74 12.00
N TYR A 167 -7.41 -7.57 10.74
CA TYR A 167 -8.02 -6.62 9.81
C TYR A 167 -7.79 -5.13 10.10
N TRP A 168 -7.04 -4.76 11.13
CA TRP A 168 -6.70 -3.36 11.38
C TRP A 168 -5.31 -3.02 10.85
N LYS A 169 -5.17 -1.87 10.20
CA LYS A 169 -3.90 -1.36 9.66
C LYS A 169 -3.48 -0.04 10.34
N PRO A 170 -2.19 0.14 10.64
CA PRO A 170 -1.64 1.42 11.03
C PRO A 170 -1.13 2.19 9.80
N TYR A 171 -1.46 3.47 9.72
CA TYR A 171 -0.91 4.40 8.74
C TYR A 171 -0.21 5.54 9.44
N ILE A 172 1.12 5.53 9.34
CA ILE A 172 1.93 6.54 10.00
C ILE A 172 1.85 7.83 9.19
N LEU A 173 1.53 8.94 9.86
CA LEU A 173 1.56 10.27 9.28
C LEU A 173 3.01 10.72 9.15
N PRO A 174 3.40 11.45 8.09
CA PRO A 174 4.77 11.96 8.00
C PRO A 174 5.04 12.95 9.14
N GLU A 175 6.30 13.01 9.59
CA GLU A 175 6.74 13.91 10.68
C GLU A 175 6.47 15.39 10.36
N GLN A 176 6.48 15.74 9.08
CA GLN A 176 6.15 17.06 8.56
C GLN A 176 5.11 16.92 7.46
N PRO A 177 4.14 17.84 7.37
CA PRO A 177 3.21 17.85 6.25
C PRO A 177 3.97 18.19 4.95
N MET A 178 3.37 17.79 3.84
CA MET A 178 3.88 18.01 2.49
C MET A 178 2.85 18.80 1.67
N SER A 179 3.29 19.40 0.56
CA SER A 179 2.32 19.94 -0.39
C SER A 179 1.55 18.80 -1.05
N TYR A 180 0.23 18.97 -1.15
CA TYR A 180 -0.61 18.11 -1.97
C TYR A 180 -0.22 18.25 -3.44
N LEU A 181 0.03 17.13 -4.12
CA LEU A 181 0.44 17.10 -5.52
C LEU A 181 -0.60 16.35 -6.36
N PRO A 182 -1.42 17.03 -7.16
CA PRO A 182 -2.31 16.36 -8.09
C PRO A 182 -1.51 15.71 -9.22
N VAL A 183 -2.07 14.66 -9.82
CA VAL A 183 -1.49 14.06 -11.02
C VAL A 183 -1.51 15.09 -12.16
N PRO A 184 -0.38 15.39 -12.82
CA PRO A 184 -0.32 16.40 -13.87
C PRO A 184 -1.30 16.11 -15.02
N LYS A 185 -1.96 17.16 -15.52
CA LYS A 185 -2.92 17.05 -16.64
C LYS A 185 -2.34 16.35 -17.86
N LEU A 186 -1.08 16.65 -18.22
CA LEU A 186 -0.39 15.99 -19.33
C LEU A 186 -0.20 14.49 -19.12
N ALA A 187 0.02 14.05 -17.87
CA ALA A 187 0.13 12.63 -17.56
C ALA A 187 -1.23 11.93 -17.68
N ILE A 188 -2.31 12.59 -17.24
CA ILE A 188 -3.68 12.11 -17.43
C ILE A 188 -4.01 12.00 -18.93
N GLU A 189 -3.71 13.03 -19.73
CA GLU A 189 -3.92 13.03 -21.18
C GLU A 189 -3.13 11.92 -21.88
N HIS A 190 -1.91 11.63 -21.43
CA HIS A 190 -1.13 10.51 -21.91
C HIS A 190 -1.85 9.17 -21.68
N VAL A 191 -2.36 8.94 -20.46
CA VAL A 191 -3.13 7.71 -20.14
C VAL A 191 -4.43 7.63 -20.95
N LYS A 192 -5.14 8.75 -21.14
CA LYS A 192 -6.33 8.82 -22.02
C LYS A 192 -6.01 8.41 -23.45
N SER A 193 -4.89 8.88 -23.99
CA SER A 193 -4.43 8.47 -25.33
C SER A 193 -4.15 6.97 -25.42
N LEU A 194 -3.53 6.37 -24.40
CA LEU A 194 -3.34 4.92 -24.33
C LEU A 194 -4.68 4.18 -24.27
N LEU A 195 -5.62 4.68 -23.46
CA LEU A 195 -6.96 4.12 -23.33
C LEU A 195 -7.72 4.13 -24.65
N GLU A 196 -7.73 5.23 -25.41
CA GLU A 196 -8.41 5.35 -26.70
C GLU A 196 -7.85 4.36 -27.73
N THR A 197 -6.54 4.15 -27.70
CA THR A 197 -5.82 3.40 -28.72
C THR A 197 -5.62 1.92 -28.39
N ALA A 198 -5.84 1.52 -27.13
CA ALA A 198 -5.75 0.13 -26.67
C ALA A 198 -6.72 -0.78 -27.43
N ARG A 199 -6.17 -1.86 -27.98
CA ARG A 199 -6.85 -2.84 -28.83
C ARG A 199 -6.13 -4.18 -28.75
N PHE A 200 -6.84 -5.25 -29.09
CA PHE A 200 -6.26 -6.58 -29.13
C PHE A 200 -5.05 -6.64 -30.05
N ASP A 201 -3.97 -7.23 -29.54
CA ASP A 201 -2.78 -7.55 -30.29
C ASP A 201 -2.45 -9.04 -30.15
N PRO A 202 -2.44 -9.81 -31.25
CA PRO A 202 -2.08 -11.23 -31.20
C PRO A 202 -0.65 -11.46 -30.71
N VAL A 203 0.28 -10.52 -30.91
CA VAL A 203 1.66 -10.64 -30.41
C VAL A 203 1.66 -10.55 -28.89
N VAL A 204 1.02 -9.52 -28.32
CA VAL A 204 0.87 -9.38 -26.85
C VAL A 204 0.17 -10.61 -26.27
N SER A 205 -0.94 -11.05 -26.88
CA SER A 205 -1.65 -12.26 -26.46
C SER A 205 -0.74 -13.50 -26.47
N SER A 206 0.09 -13.69 -27.50
CA SER A 206 1.02 -14.83 -27.59
C SER A 206 2.15 -14.79 -26.54
N ILE A 207 2.46 -13.61 -26.01
CA ILE A 207 3.50 -13.38 -25.00
C ILE A 207 2.92 -13.63 -23.60
N ILE A 208 1.84 -12.93 -23.24
CA ILE A 208 1.24 -13.01 -21.89
C ILE A 208 0.62 -14.38 -21.59
N ASN A 209 0.22 -15.14 -22.61
CA ASN A 209 -0.26 -16.51 -22.42
C ASN A 209 0.85 -17.52 -22.07
N ARG A 210 2.12 -17.10 -22.03
CA ARG A 210 3.26 -17.93 -21.59
C ARG A 210 3.48 -17.90 -20.07
N ILE A 211 2.73 -17.10 -19.32
CA ILE A 211 2.81 -17.11 -17.85
C ILE A 211 2.45 -18.51 -17.34
N SER A 212 3.40 -19.17 -16.68
CA SER A 212 3.32 -20.57 -16.29
C SER A 212 2.75 -20.74 -14.88
N LEU A 213 1.61 -21.44 -14.77
CA LEU A 213 1.04 -21.82 -13.48
C LEU A 213 1.97 -22.71 -12.65
N ALA A 214 2.77 -23.56 -13.32
CA ALA A 214 3.71 -24.43 -12.64
C ALA A 214 4.84 -23.63 -11.97
N GLN A 215 5.35 -22.60 -12.65
CA GLN A 215 6.34 -21.69 -12.06
C GLN A 215 5.73 -20.83 -10.96
N MET A 216 4.52 -20.30 -11.17
CA MET A 216 3.82 -19.55 -10.12
C MET A 216 3.64 -20.38 -8.86
N ARG A 217 3.24 -21.66 -9.00
CA ARG A 217 3.13 -22.60 -7.87
C ARG A 217 4.47 -22.86 -7.18
N ALA A 218 5.53 -23.08 -7.93
CA ALA A 218 6.86 -23.30 -7.35
C ALA A 218 7.34 -22.04 -6.60
N ASN A 219 7.23 -20.87 -7.24
CA ASN A 219 7.66 -19.60 -6.67
C ASN A 219 6.89 -19.26 -5.39
N ILE A 220 5.56 -19.46 -5.36
CA ILE A 220 4.81 -19.13 -4.15
C ILE A 220 5.17 -20.05 -3.00
N ARG A 221 5.31 -21.36 -3.26
CA ARG A 221 5.68 -22.33 -2.22
C ARG A 221 7.08 -22.08 -1.66
N TRP A 222 8.01 -21.64 -2.50
CA TRP A 222 9.33 -21.20 -2.03
C TRP A 222 9.20 -19.97 -1.14
N LEU A 223 8.48 -18.95 -1.62
CA LEU A 223 8.35 -17.66 -0.95
C LEU A 223 7.63 -17.77 0.41
N THR A 224 6.64 -18.67 0.53
CA THR A 224 5.89 -18.95 1.76
C THR A 224 6.57 -20.00 2.66
N GLY A 225 7.62 -20.66 2.16
CA GLY A 225 8.30 -21.77 2.85
C GLY A 225 7.53 -23.09 2.87
N GLU A 226 6.45 -23.21 2.10
CA GLU A 226 5.62 -24.43 1.98
C GLU A 226 6.34 -25.61 1.29
N ASP A 227 7.44 -25.37 0.59
CA ASP A 227 8.29 -26.42 0.02
C ASP A 227 9.42 -26.90 0.95
N GLY A 228 9.70 -26.14 2.01
CA GLY A 228 10.82 -26.40 2.92
C GLY A 228 12.20 -26.08 2.35
N GLU A 229 12.30 -25.50 1.15
CA GLU A 229 13.56 -25.21 0.47
C GLU A 229 14.12 -23.83 0.85
N SER A 230 13.24 -22.83 1.04
CA SER A 230 13.66 -21.45 1.33
C SER A 230 14.14 -21.24 2.78
N GLY A 231 13.69 -22.09 3.71
CA GLY A 231 13.89 -21.89 5.15
C GLY A 231 13.13 -20.69 5.74
N ILE A 232 12.28 -20.01 4.93
CA ILE A 232 11.49 -18.86 5.38
C ILE A 232 10.34 -19.35 6.26
N VAL A 233 10.30 -18.86 7.50
CA VAL A 233 9.14 -19.03 8.41
C VAL A 233 8.20 -17.82 8.33
N SER A 234 8.75 -16.66 8.03
CA SER A 234 8.06 -15.38 8.06
C SER A 234 8.74 -14.40 7.14
N ARG A 235 7.97 -13.60 6.39
CA ARG A 235 8.49 -12.44 5.64
C ARG A 235 8.18 -11.11 6.31
N HIS A 236 7.71 -11.11 7.56
CA HIS A 236 7.58 -9.89 8.36
C HIS A 236 8.85 -9.04 8.28
N SER A 237 8.74 -7.71 8.15
CA SER A 237 9.89 -6.85 7.86
C SER A 237 11.06 -6.99 8.85
N PHE A 238 10.80 -7.34 10.12
CA PHE A 238 11.87 -7.57 11.11
C PHE A 238 12.31 -9.04 11.23
N SER A 239 11.86 -9.92 10.34
CA SER A 239 12.34 -11.30 10.26
C SER A 239 13.55 -11.40 9.32
N GLU A 240 14.43 -12.38 9.59
CA GLU A 240 15.50 -12.73 8.65
C GLU A 240 14.94 -13.25 7.31
N GLY A 241 13.79 -13.92 7.34
CA GLY A 241 13.14 -14.47 6.14
C GLY A 241 12.78 -13.39 5.11
N SER A 242 12.47 -12.17 5.55
CA SER A 242 12.24 -11.04 4.65
C SER A 242 13.50 -10.66 3.86
N ARG A 243 14.69 -10.68 4.50
CA ARG A 243 15.98 -10.44 3.82
C ARG A 243 16.35 -11.58 2.86
N VAL A 244 16.03 -12.82 3.22
CA VAL A 244 16.18 -14.00 2.35
C VAL A 244 15.29 -13.84 1.10
N ALA A 245 14.03 -13.43 1.27
CA ALA A 245 13.12 -13.16 0.16
C ALA A 245 13.64 -12.03 -0.75
N ALA A 246 14.13 -10.92 -0.19
CA ALA A 246 14.67 -9.80 -0.97
C ALA A 246 15.84 -10.22 -1.89
N ASN A 247 16.79 -10.99 -1.35
CA ASN A 247 17.92 -11.50 -2.12
C ASN A 247 17.46 -12.48 -3.21
N TRP A 248 16.55 -13.39 -2.88
CA TRP A 248 15.99 -14.34 -3.85
C TRP A 248 15.25 -13.63 -4.98
N LEU A 249 14.42 -12.63 -4.67
CA LEU A 249 13.71 -11.83 -5.68
C LEU A 249 14.68 -11.13 -6.63
N LYS A 250 15.73 -10.51 -6.08
CA LYS A 250 16.79 -9.89 -6.90
C LYS A 250 17.38 -10.91 -7.88
N GLU A 251 17.78 -12.09 -7.42
CA GLU A 251 18.35 -13.13 -8.28
C GLU A 251 17.37 -13.58 -9.36
N ARG A 252 16.11 -13.87 -8.99
CA ARG A 252 15.09 -14.32 -9.94
C ARG A 252 14.80 -13.28 -11.01
N PHE A 253 14.78 -11.99 -10.66
CA PHE A 253 14.64 -10.93 -11.65
C PHE A 253 15.90 -10.77 -12.53
N GLU A 254 17.11 -10.85 -11.97
CA GLU A 254 18.34 -10.76 -12.76
C GLU A 254 18.50 -11.91 -13.75
N GLU A 255 18.07 -13.13 -13.41
CA GLU A 255 18.01 -14.27 -14.33
C GLU A 255 17.16 -14.00 -15.57
N THR A 256 16.22 -13.05 -15.48
CA THR A 256 15.36 -12.65 -16.59
C THR A 256 15.93 -11.48 -17.41
N GLY A 257 17.14 -11.02 -17.08
CA GLY A 257 17.84 -9.94 -17.77
C GLY A 257 17.53 -8.54 -17.25
N ALA A 258 16.91 -8.41 -16.07
CA ALA A 258 16.79 -7.12 -15.38
C ALA A 258 18.14 -6.69 -14.77
N THR A 259 18.32 -5.39 -14.57
CA THR A 259 19.35 -4.84 -13.67
C THR A 259 18.69 -4.45 -12.36
N CYS A 260 19.14 -5.04 -11.25
CA CYS A 260 18.45 -4.92 -9.97
C CYS A 260 19.31 -4.28 -8.88
N ASP A 261 18.69 -3.41 -8.09
CA ASP A 261 19.26 -2.81 -6.89
C ASP A 261 18.43 -3.20 -5.66
N LEU A 262 19.12 -3.61 -4.59
CA LEU A 262 18.55 -3.59 -3.25
C LEU A 262 18.69 -2.18 -2.71
N LYS A 263 17.59 -1.46 -2.52
CA LYS A 263 17.57 -0.07 -2.05
C LYS A 263 17.17 0.01 -0.58
N PRO A 264 18.12 0.23 0.35
CA PRO A 264 17.79 0.54 1.73
C PRO A 264 17.07 1.88 1.81
N PHE A 265 16.02 1.96 2.63
CA PHE A 265 15.27 3.21 2.87
C PHE A 265 15.20 3.59 4.35
N LYS A 266 15.27 2.61 5.25
CA LYS A 266 15.25 2.83 6.70
C LYS A 266 16.05 1.73 7.41
N MET A 267 16.79 2.10 8.45
CA MET A 267 17.51 1.14 9.28
C MET A 267 16.52 0.15 9.93
N GLY A 268 16.91 -1.13 10.05
CA GLY A 268 16.07 -2.20 10.61
C GLY A 268 15.17 -2.88 9.57
N PHE A 269 14.70 -2.15 8.56
CA PHE A 269 13.91 -2.72 7.47
C PHE A 269 14.77 -3.48 6.44
N PRO A 270 14.20 -4.45 5.73
CA PRO A 270 14.81 -5.05 4.56
C PRO A 270 14.64 -4.08 3.35
N PRO A 271 15.52 -4.16 2.34
CA PRO A 271 15.56 -3.18 1.26
C PRO A 271 14.41 -3.37 0.27
N ASN A 272 14.03 -2.32 -0.45
CA ASN A 272 13.21 -2.51 -1.66
C ASN A 272 14.03 -3.25 -2.72
N VAL A 273 13.39 -4.14 -3.49
CA VAL A 273 14.01 -4.78 -4.65
C VAL A 273 13.54 -4.05 -5.90
N VAL A 274 14.40 -3.25 -6.52
CA VAL A 274 14.07 -2.45 -7.70
C VAL A 274 14.79 -3.01 -8.91
N CYS A 275 14.03 -3.56 -9.86
CA CYS A 275 14.58 -4.26 -11.03
C CYS A 275 14.13 -3.61 -12.34
N LYS A 276 15.09 -3.16 -13.14
CA LYS A 276 14.85 -2.39 -14.36
C LYS A 276 15.18 -3.16 -15.63
N TYR A 277 14.24 -3.14 -16.58
CA TYR A 277 14.47 -3.47 -17.99
C TYR A 277 14.61 -2.18 -18.79
N SER A 278 15.79 -1.99 -19.39
CA SER A 278 16.11 -0.75 -20.12
C SER A 278 15.33 -0.61 -21.42
N ALA A 279 14.87 0.62 -21.67
CA ALA A 279 14.21 0.99 -22.90
C ALA A 279 15.11 0.90 -24.14
N SER A 280 14.52 0.55 -25.28
CA SER A 280 15.17 0.61 -26.59
C SER A 280 15.03 1.98 -27.28
N VAL A 281 14.08 2.82 -26.85
CA VAL A 281 13.77 4.11 -27.51
C VAL A 281 13.77 5.27 -26.53
N ASP A 282 12.78 5.35 -25.66
CA ASP A 282 12.62 6.40 -24.65
C ASP A 282 13.21 5.94 -23.32
N LYS A 283 14.41 6.43 -23.02
CA LYS A 283 15.13 6.09 -21.79
C LYS A 283 14.67 6.88 -20.56
N THR A 284 13.74 7.82 -20.72
CA THR A 284 13.26 8.70 -19.64
C THR A 284 11.96 8.18 -19.03
N SER A 285 11.00 7.77 -19.87
CA SER A 285 9.72 7.25 -19.40
C SER A 285 9.85 5.87 -18.79
N THR A 286 9.12 5.64 -17.69
CA THR A 286 9.13 4.38 -16.96
C THR A 286 7.70 3.93 -16.63
N VAL A 287 7.40 2.67 -16.94
CA VAL A 287 6.22 1.97 -16.41
C VAL A 287 6.68 1.16 -15.21
N LEU A 288 6.05 1.39 -14.05
CA LEU A 288 6.36 0.71 -12.81
C LEU A 288 5.24 -0.28 -12.48
N ILE A 289 5.60 -1.54 -12.23
CA ILE A 289 4.69 -2.57 -11.75
C ILE A 289 5.27 -3.09 -10.44
N SER A 290 4.44 -3.20 -9.41
CA SER A 290 4.90 -3.54 -8.08
C SER A 290 3.99 -4.49 -7.32
N GLY A 291 4.55 -5.08 -6.28
CA GLY A 291 3.87 -5.72 -5.16
C GLY A 291 4.73 -5.55 -3.90
N HIS A 292 4.28 -6.01 -2.74
CA HIS A 292 5.12 -6.04 -1.54
C HIS A 292 5.50 -7.47 -1.16
N TYR A 293 6.71 -7.64 -0.64
CA TYR A 293 7.19 -8.98 -0.27
C TYR A 293 7.22 -9.21 1.24
N ASP A 294 7.08 -8.16 2.05
CA ASP A 294 6.79 -8.35 3.47
C ASP A 294 5.36 -8.85 3.69
N SER A 295 5.12 -9.40 4.87
CA SER A 295 3.86 -10.06 5.21
C SER A 295 3.55 -9.92 6.68
N ARG A 296 2.27 -9.98 7.03
CA ARG A 296 1.80 -10.04 8.41
C ARG A 296 1.20 -11.40 8.77
N GLY A 297 1.47 -11.82 10.02
CA GLY A 297 0.93 -13.06 10.60
C GLY A 297 -0.17 -12.76 11.60
N SER A 298 -0.76 -13.83 12.17
CA SER A 298 -1.75 -13.70 13.24
C SER A 298 -1.18 -12.94 14.45
N PHE A 299 -2.04 -12.23 15.17
CA PHE A 299 -1.68 -11.54 16.41
C PHE A 299 -0.94 -12.49 17.38
N GLY A 300 0.27 -12.08 17.82
CA GLY A 300 1.13 -12.87 18.70
C GLY A 300 1.87 -14.05 18.04
N SER A 301 1.78 -14.21 16.71
CA SER A 301 2.48 -15.26 15.97
C SER A 301 3.69 -14.70 15.22
N GLN A 302 4.81 -15.43 15.29
CA GLN A 302 5.99 -15.11 14.47
C GLN A 302 5.85 -15.61 13.03
N ARG A 303 4.91 -16.53 12.76
CA ARG A 303 4.72 -17.14 11.45
C ARG A 303 3.86 -16.21 10.57
N ALA A 304 4.46 -15.67 9.52
CA ALA A 304 3.77 -14.82 8.53
C ALA A 304 4.15 -15.30 7.13
N PRO A 305 3.44 -16.30 6.57
CA PRO A 305 3.78 -16.82 5.26
C PRO A 305 3.28 -15.91 4.13
N GLY A 306 2.20 -15.14 4.29
CA GLY A 306 1.72 -14.16 3.30
C GLY A 306 1.56 -14.73 1.88
N GLY A 307 0.90 -15.88 1.74
CA GLY A 307 0.68 -16.52 0.44
C GLY A 307 -0.11 -15.64 -0.52
N ASN A 308 -1.24 -15.12 -0.07
CA ASN A 308 -2.05 -14.20 -0.85
C ASN A 308 -1.58 -12.75 -0.67
N ASP A 309 -1.23 -12.37 0.56
CA ASP A 309 -0.87 -11.01 0.96
C ASP A 309 0.63 -10.89 1.34
N ASP A 310 1.52 -10.46 0.43
CA ASP A 310 1.31 -10.26 -1.01
C ASP A 310 2.19 -11.20 -1.86
N GLY A 311 2.29 -12.46 -1.43
CA GLY A 311 2.95 -13.49 -2.23
C GLY A 311 2.32 -13.62 -3.63
N SER A 312 1.01 -13.37 -3.75
CA SER A 312 0.27 -13.45 -5.01
C SER A 312 0.67 -12.34 -6.01
N GLY A 313 0.87 -11.10 -5.57
CA GLY A 313 1.41 -10.02 -6.38
C GLY A 313 2.86 -10.29 -6.78
N ILE A 314 3.67 -10.77 -5.85
CA ILE A 314 5.08 -11.12 -6.13
C ILE A 314 5.20 -12.20 -7.21
N ILE A 315 4.41 -13.28 -7.16
CA ILE A 315 4.47 -14.30 -8.22
C ILE A 315 3.89 -13.82 -9.56
N ALA A 316 2.99 -12.82 -9.55
CA ALA A 316 2.55 -12.16 -10.78
C ALA A 316 3.71 -11.40 -11.44
N LEU A 317 4.49 -10.63 -10.66
CA LEU A 317 5.69 -9.95 -11.12
C LEU A 317 6.73 -10.94 -11.67
N LEU A 318 7.00 -12.04 -10.96
CA LEU A 318 7.92 -13.08 -11.43
C LEU A 318 7.43 -13.76 -12.72
N GLY A 319 6.11 -13.94 -12.87
CA GLY A 319 5.49 -14.43 -14.10
C GLY A 319 5.73 -13.48 -15.28
N ILE A 320 5.56 -12.17 -15.07
CA ILE A 320 5.86 -11.13 -16.07
C ILE A 320 7.35 -11.16 -16.43
N ALA A 321 8.25 -11.19 -15.44
CA ALA A 321 9.69 -11.26 -15.63
C ALA A 321 10.10 -12.49 -16.47
N HIS A 322 9.55 -13.67 -16.18
CA HIS A 322 9.83 -14.88 -16.94
C HIS A 322 9.38 -14.77 -18.40
N VAL A 323 8.22 -14.15 -18.65
CA VAL A 323 7.72 -13.91 -20.00
C VAL A 323 8.63 -12.94 -20.76
N ILE A 324 9.15 -11.90 -20.10
CA ILE A 324 10.10 -10.97 -20.70
C ILE A 324 11.34 -11.72 -21.21
N ALA A 325 11.94 -12.56 -20.36
CA ALA A 325 13.12 -13.34 -20.70
C ALA A 325 12.86 -14.37 -21.79
N SER A 326 11.82 -15.20 -21.64
CA SER A 326 11.53 -16.32 -22.55
C SER A 326 11.10 -15.88 -23.95
N THR A 327 10.68 -14.63 -24.12
CA THR A 327 10.30 -14.06 -25.42
C THR A 327 11.35 -13.12 -25.98
N GLY A 328 12.30 -12.65 -25.15
CA GLY A 328 13.31 -11.68 -25.55
C GLY A 328 12.75 -10.32 -25.94
N ILE A 329 11.52 -9.99 -25.51
CA ILE A 329 10.84 -8.73 -25.85
C ILE A 329 11.68 -7.53 -25.40
N LYS A 330 11.68 -6.49 -26.24
CA LYS A 330 12.31 -5.20 -25.93
C LYS A 330 11.24 -4.13 -25.82
N PHE A 331 11.34 -3.33 -24.78
CA PHE A 331 10.38 -2.26 -24.50
C PHE A 331 10.82 -0.95 -25.13
N ARG A 332 9.86 -0.11 -25.53
CA ARG A 332 10.15 1.25 -26.01
C ARG A 332 10.44 2.21 -24.87
N SER A 333 9.84 2.00 -23.71
CA SER A 333 10.08 2.74 -22.47
C SER A 333 10.71 1.82 -21.43
N ASN A 334 11.22 2.35 -20.32
CA ASN A 334 11.72 1.52 -19.24
C ASN A 334 10.55 0.77 -18.59
N VAL A 335 10.82 -0.45 -18.12
CA VAL A 335 9.92 -1.19 -17.25
C VAL A 335 10.65 -1.46 -15.95
N GLU A 336 10.04 -1.08 -14.84
CA GLU A 336 10.52 -1.41 -13.49
C GLU A 336 9.55 -2.39 -12.85
N LEU A 337 10.09 -3.53 -12.40
CA LEU A 337 9.41 -4.45 -11.50
C LEU A 337 9.96 -4.18 -10.11
N VAL A 338 9.10 -3.82 -9.17
CA VAL A 338 9.52 -3.41 -7.83
C VAL A 338 8.81 -4.24 -6.78
N ALA A 339 9.58 -4.91 -5.92
CA ALA A 339 9.06 -5.54 -4.72
C ALA A 339 9.37 -4.66 -3.51
N PHE A 340 8.33 -4.06 -2.92
CA PHE A 340 8.46 -3.19 -1.76
C PHE A 340 8.56 -3.97 -0.45
N SER A 341 9.21 -3.36 0.52
CA SER A 341 9.18 -3.80 1.91
C SER A 341 8.53 -2.76 2.80
N GLY A 342 7.91 -3.22 3.87
CA GLY A 342 7.34 -2.37 4.91
C GLY A 342 5.98 -1.83 4.51
N GLU A 343 5.26 -2.50 3.61
CA GLU A 343 3.85 -2.20 3.33
C GLU A 343 3.03 -2.34 4.61
N GLU A 344 3.25 -3.45 5.32
CA GLU A 344 2.44 -3.87 6.46
C GLU A 344 2.67 -2.98 7.69
N GLN A 345 3.81 -2.28 7.73
CA GLN A 345 4.13 -1.28 8.75
C GLN A 345 3.75 0.14 8.31
N GLY A 346 3.00 0.29 7.22
CA GLY A 346 2.53 1.58 6.71
C GLY A 346 3.29 2.07 5.48
N ALA A 347 3.49 1.21 4.47
CA ALA A 347 4.04 1.57 3.16
C ALA A 347 5.41 2.28 3.20
N PHE A 348 6.28 1.95 4.16
CA PHE A 348 7.56 2.65 4.33
C PHE A 348 8.45 2.59 3.09
N GLY A 349 8.58 1.41 2.48
CA GLY A 349 9.43 1.21 1.31
C GLY A 349 8.94 1.99 0.10
N SER A 350 7.65 1.90 -0.23
CA SER A 350 7.09 2.62 -1.38
C SER A 350 7.04 4.12 -1.17
N ARG A 351 6.77 4.62 0.05
CA ARG A 351 6.84 6.05 0.37
C ARG A 351 8.23 6.62 0.14
N ALA A 352 9.25 5.93 0.65
CA ALA A 352 10.63 6.35 0.44
C ALA A 352 11.02 6.36 -1.04
N TYR A 353 10.62 5.33 -1.80
CA TYR A 353 10.93 5.24 -3.22
C TYR A 353 10.17 6.27 -4.05
N ALA A 354 8.87 6.49 -3.80
CA ALA A 354 8.08 7.50 -4.49
C ALA A 354 8.63 8.92 -4.23
N HIS A 355 9.04 9.22 -3.01
CA HIS A 355 9.70 10.48 -2.67
C HIS A 355 11.07 10.62 -3.39
N GLU A 356 11.89 9.55 -3.42
CA GLU A 356 13.15 9.52 -4.19
C GLU A 356 12.89 9.82 -5.68
N MET A 357 11.88 9.18 -6.27
CA MET A 357 11.52 9.36 -7.68
C MET A 357 11.02 10.78 -7.95
N ARG A 358 10.22 11.35 -7.04
CA ARG A 358 9.76 12.74 -7.16
C ARG A 358 10.92 13.73 -7.07
N ALA A 359 11.82 13.55 -6.11
CA ALA A 359 12.99 14.40 -5.93
C ALA A 359 13.96 14.35 -7.13
N LYS A 360 13.95 13.25 -7.89
CA LYS A 360 14.72 13.07 -9.14
C LYS A 360 13.97 13.55 -10.39
N ASP A 361 12.77 14.10 -10.25
CA ASP A 361 11.88 14.46 -11.35
C ASP A 361 11.68 13.29 -12.34
N ALA A 362 11.54 12.08 -11.80
CA ALA A 362 11.40 10.88 -12.60
C ALA A 362 10.08 10.89 -13.39
N ASN A 363 10.13 10.43 -14.64
CA ASN A 363 8.94 10.31 -15.48
C ASN A 363 8.32 8.91 -15.37
N ILE A 364 7.59 8.66 -14.28
CA ILE A 364 6.78 7.44 -14.13
C ILE A 364 5.44 7.68 -14.81
N THR A 365 5.24 7.05 -15.97
CA THR A 365 4.05 7.31 -16.81
C THR A 365 2.83 6.55 -16.30
N ILE A 366 3.05 5.37 -15.72
CA ILE A 366 2.03 4.52 -15.10
C ILE A 366 2.69 3.73 -13.97
N MET A 367 2.04 3.68 -12.82
CA MET A 367 2.34 2.77 -11.71
C MET A 367 1.15 1.84 -11.46
N ILE A 368 1.40 0.53 -11.39
CA ILE A 368 0.38 -0.48 -11.06
C ILE A 368 0.88 -1.29 -9.85
N GLN A 369 0.15 -1.23 -8.74
CA GLN A 369 0.33 -2.13 -7.61
C GLN A 369 -0.54 -3.38 -7.79
N ALA A 370 0.07 -4.56 -7.72
CA ALA A 370 -0.58 -5.82 -7.45
C ALA A 370 -0.50 -6.07 -5.95
N ASP A 371 -1.63 -6.22 -5.27
CA ASP A 371 -1.67 -6.58 -3.85
C ASP A 371 -2.95 -7.38 -3.60
N MET A 372 -2.76 -8.62 -3.15
CA MET A 372 -3.78 -9.67 -3.00
C MET A 372 -4.54 -9.93 -4.31
N LEU A 373 -4.05 -10.90 -5.08
CA LEU A 373 -4.58 -11.29 -6.39
C LEU A 373 -5.25 -12.67 -6.39
N GLY A 374 -5.14 -13.40 -5.28
CA GLY A 374 -5.24 -14.85 -5.26
C GLY A 374 -6.55 -15.42 -4.77
N TYR A 375 -7.41 -14.67 -4.09
CA TYR A 375 -8.58 -15.23 -3.44
C TYR A 375 -9.91 -14.75 -4.04
N HIS A 376 -10.87 -15.67 -4.10
CA HIS A 376 -12.28 -15.35 -4.30
C HIS A 376 -13.13 -16.30 -3.44
N ALA A 377 -14.30 -15.85 -2.98
CA ALA A 377 -15.12 -16.67 -2.12
C ALA A 377 -15.72 -17.87 -2.89
N PRO A 378 -16.08 -18.98 -2.21
CA PRO A 378 -16.72 -20.11 -2.85
C PRO A 378 -17.98 -19.70 -3.64
N GLY A 379 -18.02 -20.05 -4.93
CA GLY A 379 -19.13 -19.73 -5.82
C GLY A 379 -19.03 -18.37 -6.53
N GLU A 380 -18.06 -17.53 -6.15
CA GLU A 380 -17.74 -16.32 -6.91
C GLU A 380 -16.88 -16.66 -8.15
N PRO A 381 -17.06 -15.95 -9.27
CA PRO A 381 -16.14 -16.07 -10.40
C PRO A 381 -14.79 -15.41 -10.06
N PRO A 382 -13.75 -15.71 -10.86
CA PRO A 382 -12.51 -14.94 -10.82
C PRO A 382 -12.76 -13.45 -11.06
N GLN A 383 -12.12 -12.61 -10.27
CA GLN A 383 -12.40 -11.18 -10.21
C GLN A 383 -11.13 -10.34 -10.32
N LEU A 384 -11.35 -9.07 -10.63
CA LEU A 384 -10.35 -8.01 -10.56
C LEU A 384 -11.03 -6.74 -10.07
N ALA A 385 -10.54 -6.17 -8.99
CA ALA A 385 -11.04 -4.92 -8.46
C ALA A 385 -10.02 -3.79 -8.60
N LEU A 386 -10.57 -2.61 -8.83
CA LEU A 386 -9.85 -1.34 -8.95
C LEU A 386 -10.25 -0.43 -7.77
N PRO A 387 -9.39 0.49 -7.33
CA PRO A 387 -9.66 1.30 -6.14
C PRO A 387 -10.84 2.26 -6.38
N MET A 388 -11.78 2.32 -5.42
CA MET A 388 -12.87 3.31 -5.45
C MET A 388 -12.43 4.73 -5.09
N TYR A 389 -11.36 4.89 -4.31
CA TYR A 389 -10.98 6.17 -3.73
C TYR A 389 -9.60 6.62 -4.19
N ILE A 390 -8.53 5.96 -3.76
CA ILE A 390 -7.16 6.44 -4.01
C ILE A 390 -6.60 5.86 -5.30
N GLY A 391 -6.16 6.72 -6.22
CA GLY A 391 -5.61 6.31 -7.51
C GLY A 391 -6.06 7.22 -8.66
N THR A 392 -5.50 6.99 -9.83
CA THR A 392 -5.80 7.74 -11.06
C THR A 392 -6.88 7.01 -11.86
N PRO A 393 -8.11 7.54 -11.96
CA PRO A 393 -9.23 6.85 -12.59
C PRO A 393 -8.94 6.38 -14.02
N GLU A 394 -8.21 7.17 -14.80
CA GLU A 394 -7.83 6.82 -16.16
C GLU A 394 -6.90 5.60 -16.24
N VAL A 395 -6.01 5.41 -15.25
CA VAL A 395 -5.14 4.23 -15.18
C VAL A 395 -5.98 3.00 -14.83
N ALA A 396 -6.91 3.12 -13.88
CA ALA A 396 -7.86 2.07 -13.55
C ALA A 396 -8.73 1.68 -14.76
N GLN A 397 -9.25 2.66 -15.51
CA GLN A 397 -10.02 2.42 -16.74
C GLN A 397 -9.18 1.73 -17.82
N LEU A 398 -7.91 2.10 -17.95
CA LEU A 398 -6.98 1.43 -18.87
C LEU A 398 -6.82 -0.04 -18.49
N VAL A 399 -6.60 -0.35 -17.22
CA VAL A 399 -6.54 -1.74 -16.73
C VAL A 399 -7.84 -2.49 -17.00
N SER A 400 -9.00 -1.89 -16.71
CA SER A 400 -10.31 -2.49 -16.99
C SER A 400 -10.46 -2.84 -18.48
N LYS A 401 -10.08 -1.92 -19.37
CA LYS A 401 -10.08 -2.17 -20.83
C LYS A 401 -9.12 -3.29 -21.22
N MET A 402 -7.94 -3.37 -20.60
CA MET A 402 -6.97 -4.43 -20.84
C MET A 402 -7.47 -5.79 -20.36
N SER A 403 -8.19 -5.84 -19.23
CA SER A 403 -8.89 -7.05 -18.76
C SER A 403 -9.92 -7.51 -19.78
N ALA A 404 -10.77 -6.62 -20.29
CA ALA A 404 -11.75 -6.98 -21.31
C ALA A 404 -11.12 -7.53 -22.61
N ILE A 405 -9.89 -7.11 -22.95
CA ILE A 405 -9.18 -7.56 -24.16
C ILE A 405 -8.45 -8.89 -23.95
N TYR A 406 -7.75 -9.05 -22.82
CA TYR A 406 -6.77 -10.13 -22.61
C TYR A 406 -7.14 -11.12 -21.51
N SER A 407 -8.13 -10.81 -20.68
CA SER A 407 -8.63 -11.67 -19.60
C SER A 407 -10.14 -11.48 -19.39
N PRO A 408 -10.98 -11.70 -20.43
CA PRO A 408 -12.43 -11.50 -20.36
C PRO A 408 -13.13 -12.45 -19.37
N GLU A 409 -12.43 -13.47 -18.86
CA GLU A 409 -12.90 -14.33 -17.78
C GLU A 409 -12.98 -13.63 -16.42
N LEU A 410 -12.27 -12.51 -16.22
CA LEU A 410 -12.30 -11.76 -14.98
C LEU A 410 -13.53 -10.87 -14.91
N THR A 411 -14.27 -10.96 -13.82
CA THR A 411 -15.31 -9.97 -13.49
C THR A 411 -14.65 -8.74 -12.89
N VAL A 412 -14.65 -7.62 -13.63
CA VAL A 412 -14.02 -6.37 -13.18
C VAL A 412 -15.00 -5.53 -12.37
N GLY A 413 -14.58 -5.07 -11.19
CA GLY A 413 -15.36 -4.17 -10.33
C GLY A 413 -14.48 -3.20 -9.56
N TYR A 414 -15.03 -2.65 -8.48
CA TYR A 414 -14.31 -1.72 -7.61
C TYR A 414 -14.25 -2.23 -6.17
N THR A 415 -13.24 -1.80 -5.44
CA THR A 415 -13.05 -2.14 -4.03
C THR A 415 -12.93 -0.89 -3.15
N SER A 416 -13.50 -0.97 -1.94
CA SER A 416 -13.28 -0.01 -0.86
C SER A 416 -12.04 -0.36 -0.03
N VAL A 417 -11.46 -1.54 -0.25
CA VAL A 417 -10.22 -1.96 0.39
C VAL A 417 -9.16 -0.94 0.00
N CYS A 418 -8.69 -0.26 1.02
CA CYS A 418 -7.72 0.78 0.93
C CYS A 418 -6.75 0.54 2.08
N CYS A 419 -5.46 0.69 1.88
CA CYS A 419 -4.74 0.96 0.63
C CYS A 419 -3.39 0.24 0.68
N SER A 420 -2.66 0.31 -0.42
CA SER A 420 -1.36 -0.33 -0.63
C SER A 420 -0.36 0.68 -1.22
N ASP A 421 0.77 0.21 -1.72
CA ASP A 421 1.89 1.03 -2.18
C ASP A 421 1.56 2.03 -3.31
N HIS A 422 0.51 1.80 -4.10
CA HIS A 422 0.05 2.73 -5.14
C HIS A 422 -0.26 4.13 -4.58
N GLN A 423 -0.74 4.21 -3.34
CA GLN A 423 -1.03 5.47 -2.68
C GLN A 423 0.23 6.33 -2.58
N SER A 424 1.38 5.73 -2.24
CA SER A 424 2.67 6.42 -2.10
C SER A 424 3.06 7.16 -3.37
N PHE A 425 2.72 6.61 -4.54
CA PHE A 425 2.97 7.23 -5.83
C PHE A 425 1.90 8.26 -6.19
N HIS A 426 0.63 7.95 -5.94
CA HIS A 426 -0.48 8.85 -6.25
C HIS A 426 -0.35 10.20 -5.52
N VAL A 427 -0.02 10.18 -4.23
CA VAL A 427 0.16 11.42 -3.42
C VAL A 427 1.38 12.24 -3.84
N GLN A 428 2.31 11.66 -4.61
CA GLN A 428 3.46 12.34 -5.20
C GLN A 428 3.18 12.83 -6.64
N GLY A 429 1.92 12.76 -7.10
CA GLY A 429 1.51 13.22 -8.42
C GLY A 429 1.78 12.22 -9.55
N PHE A 430 2.11 10.97 -9.25
CA PHE A 430 2.28 9.95 -10.31
C PHE A 430 0.95 9.29 -10.67
N PRO A 431 0.69 9.00 -11.97
CA PRO A 431 -0.45 8.18 -12.38
C PRO A 431 -0.31 6.77 -11.81
N ALA A 432 -1.19 6.38 -10.89
CA ALA A 432 -1.08 5.12 -10.16
C ALA A 432 -2.44 4.43 -9.95
N THR A 433 -2.46 3.10 -9.93
CA THR A 433 -3.63 2.29 -9.57
C THR A 433 -3.24 1.03 -8.80
N HIS A 434 -4.23 0.39 -8.19
CA HIS A 434 -4.13 -0.89 -7.50
C HIS A 434 -4.99 -1.95 -8.20
N LEU A 435 -4.53 -3.19 -8.19
CA LEU A 435 -5.23 -4.40 -8.58
C LEU A 435 -5.48 -5.25 -7.34
N PHE A 436 -6.73 -5.57 -7.08
CA PHE A 436 -7.17 -6.41 -5.97
C PHE A 436 -8.00 -7.59 -6.49
N GLU A 437 -8.03 -8.68 -5.74
CA GLU A 437 -8.62 -9.96 -6.11
C GLU A 437 -10.15 -9.98 -6.26
N ARG A 438 -10.87 -9.08 -5.58
CA ARG A 438 -12.33 -9.17 -5.45
C ARG A 438 -13.03 -7.82 -5.49
N ALA A 439 -14.11 -7.71 -6.25
CA ALA A 439 -14.97 -6.53 -6.22
C ALA A 439 -15.75 -6.49 -4.90
N GLY A 440 -15.53 -5.46 -4.09
CA GLY A 440 -16.04 -5.36 -2.73
C GLY A 440 -14.94 -5.41 -1.67
N SER A 441 -15.28 -5.89 -0.47
CA SER A 441 -14.39 -5.96 0.69
C SER A 441 -13.51 -7.22 0.67
N VAL A 442 -12.51 -7.25 1.57
CA VAL A 442 -11.70 -8.45 1.82
C VAL A 442 -12.62 -9.60 2.24
N ALA A 443 -12.61 -10.69 1.47
CA ALA A 443 -13.36 -11.91 1.80
C ALA A 443 -12.44 -13.08 2.17
N ASP A 444 -11.13 -12.88 2.09
CA ASP A 444 -10.13 -13.88 2.43
C ASP A 444 -10.05 -14.08 3.95
N PRO A 445 -10.44 -15.26 4.48
CA PRO A 445 -10.38 -15.53 5.91
C PRO A 445 -8.95 -15.63 6.45
N MET A 446 -7.94 -15.69 5.57
CA MET A 446 -6.54 -15.75 5.95
C MET A 446 -5.81 -14.40 5.81
N TYR A 447 -6.50 -13.30 5.50
CA TYR A 447 -5.90 -11.98 5.47
C TYR A 447 -5.23 -11.63 6.82
N HIS A 448 -3.96 -11.20 6.79
CA HIS A 448 -3.07 -11.04 7.96
C HIS A 448 -3.09 -12.22 8.95
N ASN A 449 -3.17 -13.45 8.44
CA ASN A 449 -3.23 -14.66 9.24
C ASN A 449 -2.01 -15.55 8.98
N SER A 450 -1.54 -16.25 10.01
CA SER A 450 -0.48 -17.25 9.87
C SER A 450 -0.88 -18.44 8.99
N GLY A 451 -2.17 -18.62 8.68
CA GLY A 451 -2.72 -19.59 7.73
C GLY A 451 -2.76 -19.11 6.27
N ASP A 452 -2.25 -17.91 5.95
CA ASP A 452 -2.18 -17.43 4.57
C ASP A 452 -1.15 -18.20 3.75
N LEU A 453 -1.60 -19.32 3.19
CA LEU A 453 -0.82 -20.29 2.43
C LEU A 453 -1.38 -20.41 1.02
N SER A 454 -0.59 -20.95 0.10
CA SER A 454 -0.99 -21.13 -1.31
C SER A 454 -1.80 -22.41 -1.56
N GLU A 455 -1.67 -23.42 -0.69
CA GLU A 455 -2.44 -24.67 -0.78
C GLU A 455 -3.67 -24.67 0.14
N ARG A 456 -4.66 -23.83 -0.20
CA ARG A 456 -5.93 -23.74 0.55
C ARG A 456 -7.14 -23.45 -0.34
N PRO A 457 -8.36 -23.75 0.13
CA PRO A 457 -9.58 -23.36 -0.58
C PRO A 457 -9.64 -21.84 -0.84
N GLY A 458 -10.08 -21.46 -2.04
CA GLY A 458 -10.20 -20.07 -2.47
C GLY A 458 -8.94 -19.48 -3.11
N TYR A 459 -7.75 -20.04 -2.87
CA TYR A 459 -6.52 -19.59 -3.52
C TYR A 459 -6.44 -20.08 -4.98
N ASP A 460 -6.62 -19.18 -5.95
CA ASP A 460 -6.67 -19.48 -7.38
C ASP A 460 -5.51 -18.86 -8.18
N LEU A 461 -4.54 -19.72 -8.53
CA LEU A 461 -3.45 -19.35 -9.42
C LEU A 461 -3.91 -18.94 -10.83
N ASN A 462 -5.08 -19.39 -11.30
CA ASN A 462 -5.61 -18.95 -12.60
C ASN A 462 -6.02 -17.49 -12.55
N GLN A 463 -6.72 -17.07 -11.49
CA GLN A 463 -7.02 -15.66 -11.25
C GLN A 463 -5.74 -14.82 -11.22
N ILE A 464 -4.73 -15.21 -10.43
CA ILE A 464 -3.44 -14.50 -10.36
C ILE A 464 -2.81 -14.38 -11.74
N ARG A 465 -2.78 -15.46 -12.52
CA ARG A 465 -2.28 -15.45 -13.90
C ARG A 465 -3.07 -14.49 -14.78
N SER A 466 -4.39 -14.49 -14.71
CA SER A 466 -5.23 -13.61 -15.51
C SER A 466 -5.04 -12.14 -15.12
N ILE A 467 -4.90 -11.82 -13.83
CA ILE A 467 -4.58 -10.47 -13.39
C ILE A 467 -3.15 -10.07 -13.82
N ALA A 468 -2.18 -10.98 -13.80
CA ALA A 468 -0.83 -10.71 -14.31
C ALA A 468 -0.81 -10.32 -15.80
N LYS A 469 -1.71 -10.91 -16.61
CA LYS A 469 -1.83 -10.57 -18.04
C LYS A 469 -2.25 -9.13 -18.28
N VAL A 470 -3.09 -8.54 -17.41
CA VAL A 470 -3.65 -7.19 -17.63
C VAL A 470 -2.66 -6.08 -17.29
N GLN A 471 -1.57 -6.40 -16.59
CA GLN A 471 -0.50 -5.47 -16.22
C GLN A 471 0.45 -5.16 -17.40
N VAL A 472 0.36 -5.90 -18.51
CA VAL A 472 1.21 -5.72 -19.69
C VAL A 472 0.56 -4.78 -20.70
N LEU A 473 1.02 -3.53 -20.74
CA LEU A 473 0.49 -2.49 -21.62
C LEU A 473 1.30 -2.37 -22.92
N ARG A 474 0.60 -2.25 -24.07
CA ARG A 474 1.24 -1.95 -25.36
C ARG A 474 0.99 -0.50 -25.77
N HIS A 475 2.07 0.23 -26.06
CA HIS A 475 1.99 1.52 -26.75
C HIS A 475 1.65 1.32 -28.25
N PRO A 476 0.75 2.11 -28.86
CA PRO A 476 0.29 1.95 -30.25
C PRO A 476 1.32 2.17 -31.36
N ALA A 477 2.56 2.54 -31.04
CA ALA A 477 3.52 2.90 -32.07
C ALA A 477 3.86 1.65 -32.90
N PRO A 478 3.91 1.74 -34.24
CA PRO A 478 4.23 0.60 -35.08
C PRO A 478 5.61 0.06 -34.70
N CYS A 479 5.68 -1.26 -34.44
CA CYS A 479 6.95 -1.96 -34.37
C CYS A 479 7.61 -1.80 -35.75
N ARG A 480 8.59 -0.89 -35.87
CA ARG A 480 9.56 -1.02 -36.95
C ARG A 480 10.34 -2.29 -36.63
N ARG A 481 10.12 -3.35 -37.41
CA ARG A 481 11.04 -4.48 -37.42
C ARG A 481 12.43 -3.89 -37.71
N ILE A 482 13.35 -4.07 -36.77
CA ILE A 482 14.78 -3.83 -37.02
C ILE A 482 15.30 -5.08 -37.72
#